data_AF-A0A8X7BKD5-F1
#
_entry.id   AF-A0A8X7BKD5-F1
#
_cell.length_a   1.000
_cell.length_b   1.000
_cell.length_c   1.000
_cell.angle_alpha   90.00
_cell.angle_beta   90.00
_cell.angle_gamma   90.00
#
_symmetry.space_group_name_H-M   'P 1'
#
loop_
_entity.id
_entity.type
_entity.pdbx_description
1 polymer ?
#
loop_
_entity_poly.entity_id
_entity_poly.type
_entity_poly.pdbx_seq_one_letter_code
_entity_poly.pdbx_strand_id
1 'polypeptide(L)'
;MVGDCTAAREIVIRRRNNILQFIADTHRSYDALQYPLIFWKGQDGYCINIKQRDPVSGAETNKNVSSKDYYAYRLMIRRGLTTSFYDVVSFVNNSWSTCTRRLRANDYDT
;
A
#
# COMPACT_ATOMS: atom_id res chain seq x y z
N MET A 1 7.69 2.56 -25.45
CA MET A 1 6.91 3.59 -24.74
C MET A 1 7.94 4.48 -24.04
N VAL A 2 8.54 5.42 -24.78
CA VAL A 2 8.14 6.84 -24.81
C VAL A 2 7.92 7.34 -23.38
N GLY A 3 9.02 7.76 -22.77
CA GLY A 3 9.01 8.58 -21.57
C GLY A 3 8.62 9.98 -21.97
N ASP A 4 7.33 10.24 -22.06
CA ASP A 4 6.86 11.62 -21.99
C ASP A 4 7.05 12.07 -20.56
N CYS A 5 7.88 13.10 -20.39
CA CYS A 5 8.01 13.97 -19.22
C CYS A 5 6.70 14.73 -18.97
N THR A 6 5.60 13.97 -18.83
CA THR A 6 4.29 14.43 -18.41
C THR A 6 4.43 14.91 -16.97
N ALA A 7 4.63 16.22 -16.82
CA ALA A 7 4.53 17.02 -15.60
C ALA A 7 4.52 16.18 -14.31
N ALA A 8 5.70 16.05 -13.69
CA ALA A 8 5.88 15.36 -12.41
C ALA A 8 4.68 15.65 -11.50
N ARG A 9 3.87 14.63 -11.22
CA ARG A 9 2.68 14.80 -10.39
C ARG A 9 3.16 14.87 -8.95
N GLU A 10 3.48 16.07 -8.50
CA GLU A 10 3.93 16.28 -7.14
C GLU A 10 2.74 16.32 -6.19
N ILE A 11 2.71 15.38 -5.24
CA ILE A 11 1.73 15.43 -4.15
C ILE A 11 2.26 16.39 -3.09
N VAL A 12 1.46 17.41 -2.80
CA VAL A 12 1.77 18.41 -1.78
C VAL A 12 1.02 18.08 -0.50
N ILE A 13 1.75 17.68 0.54
CA ILE A 13 1.19 17.45 1.87
C ILE A 13 1.38 18.71 2.71
N ARG A 14 0.27 19.28 3.20
CA ARG A 14 0.30 20.35 4.19
C ARG A 14 0.10 19.76 5.59
N ARG A 15 1.14 19.83 6.42
CA ARG A 15 1.03 19.44 7.84
C ARG A 15 0.26 20.51 8.63
N ARG A 16 -0.30 20.13 9.79
CA ARG A 16 -0.97 21.09 10.72
C ARG A 16 -0.06 22.25 11.15
N ASN A 17 1.25 22.08 11.07
CA ASN A 17 2.24 23.11 11.39
C ASN A 17 2.51 24.07 10.21
N ASN A 18 1.66 24.07 9.17
CA ASN A 18 1.82 24.83 7.92
C ASN A 18 3.09 24.53 7.11
N ILE A 19 3.84 23.49 7.47
CA ILE A 19 4.98 23.00 6.69
C ILE A 19 4.46 22.22 5.50
N LEU A 20 4.97 22.58 4.32
CA LEU A 20 4.67 21.95 3.05
C LEU A 20 5.72 20.88 2.75
N GLN A 21 5.29 19.66 2.45
CA GLN A 21 6.17 18.58 2.01
C GLN A 21 5.78 18.17 0.59
N PHE A 22 6.76 18.13 -0.29
CA PHE A 22 6.60 17.67 -1.66
C PHE A 22 7.01 16.22 -1.76
N ILE A 23 6.12 15.40 -2.30
CA ILE A 23 6.35 13.98 -2.55
C ILE A 23 6.28 13.77 -4.05
N ALA A 24 7.43 13.45 -4.64
CA ALA A 24 7.52 13.07 -6.05
C ALA A 24 6.93 11.67 -6.29
N ASP A 25 6.51 11.40 -7.52
CA ASP A 25 6.00 10.08 -7.95
C ASP A 25 6.98 8.93 -7.66
N THR A 26 8.30 9.20 -7.60
CA THR A 26 9.34 8.20 -7.31
C THR A 26 9.51 7.90 -5.82
N HIS A 27 8.78 8.60 -4.95
CA HIS A 27 8.90 8.45 -3.51
C HIS A 27 8.18 7.21 -3.00
N ARG A 28 8.81 6.53 -2.03
CA ARG A 28 8.32 5.25 -1.46
C ARG A 28 6.92 5.37 -0.82
N SER A 29 6.56 6.56 -0.33
CA SER A 29 5.25 6.81 0.30
C SER A 29 4.16 7.25 -0.68
N TYR A 30 4.47 7.43 -1.96
CA TYR A 30 3.51 7.87 -2.97
C TYR A 30 2.34 6.88 -3.09
N ASP A 31 2.65 5.59 -3.27
CA ASP A 31 1.64 4.54 -3.42
C ASP A 31 0.74 4.42 -2.17
N ALA A 32 1.29 4.70 -0.98
CA ALA A 32 0.53 4.69 0.26
C ALA A 32 -0.51 5.81 0.34
N LEU A 33 -0.21 6.97 -0.25
CA LEU A 33 -1.13 8.10 -0.34
C LEU A 33 -2.21 7.87 -1.40
N GLN A 34 -1.84 7.24 -2.51
CA GLN A 34 -2.75 6.89 -3.60
C GLN A 34 -3.73 5.78 -3.18
N TYR A 35 -3.27 4.79 -2.40
CA TYR A 35 -4.06 3.62 -2.01
C TYR A 35 -4.15 3.41 -0.48
N PRO A 36 -4.86 4.29 0.26
CA PRO A 36 -4.94 4.20 1.73
C PRO A 36 -5.47 2.86 2.25
N LEU A 37 -6.38 2.21 1.50
CA LEU A 37 -6.93 0.91 1.87
C LEU A 37 -5.89 -0.20 1.82
N ILE A 38 -4.99 -0.17 0.84
CA ILE A 38 -3.93 -1.19 0.69
C ILE A 38 -2.83 -0.97 1.74
N PHE A 39 -2.54 0.30 2.06
CA PHE A 39 -1.46 0.71 2.97
C PHE A 39 -1.96 1.25 4.32
N TRP A 40 -3.09 0.76 4.83
CA TRP A 40 -3.72 1.25 6.05
C TRP A 40 -2.84 1.19 7.32
N LYS A 41 -1.87 0.27 7.36
CA LYS A 41 -0.87 0.15 8.44
C LYS A 41 0.30 1.13 8.32
N GLY A 42 0.27 2.08 7.38
CA GLY A 42 1.37 3.00 7.13
C GLY A 42 2.59 2.32 6.51
N GLN A 43 2.35 1.25 5.74
CA GLN A 43 3.43 0.58 5.03
C GLN A 43 3.85 1.41 3.83
N ASP A 44 5.15 1.41 3.58
CA ASP A 44 5.70 2.03 2.40
C ASP A 44 5.47 1.18 1.14
N GLY A 45 5.37 1.85 -0.01
CA GLY A 45 5.22 1.28 -1.34
C GLY A 45 6.55 0.92 -2.00
N TYR A 46 6.50 0.81 -3.33
CA TYR A 46 7.65 0.48 -4.16
C TYR A 46 8.62 1.68 -4.28
N CYS A 47 9.92 1.41 -4.33
CA CYS A 47 10.92 2.41 -4.72
C CYS A 47 11.99 1.79 -5.62
N ILE A 48 12.57 2.61 -6.50
CA ILE A 48 13.53 2.17 -7.52
C ILE A 48 14.82 1.58 -6.92
N ASN A 49 15.11 1.93 -5.66
CA ASN A 49 16.30 1.46 -4.94
C ASN A 49 16.19 0.01 -4.42
N ILE A 50 15.08 -0.68 -4.67
CA ILE A 50 14.90 -2.07 -4.23
C ILE A 50 15.62 -3.00 -5.22
N LYS A 51 16.68 -3.65 -4.74
CA LYS A 51 17.41 -4.66 -5.51
C LYS A 51 16.74 -6.02 -5.47
N GLN A 52 16.87 -6.75 -6.56
CA GLN A 52 16.39 -8.12 -6.65
C GLN A 52 17.24 -9.02 -5.77
N ARG A 53 16.59 -9.99 -5.11
CA ARG A 53 17.28 -11.01 -4.32
C ARG A 53 17.27 -12.32 -5.10
N ASP A 54 18.43 -12.95 -5.21
CA ASP A 54 18.55 -14.24 -5.87
C ASP A 54 17.82 -15.32 -5.04
N PRO A 55 16.95 -16.13 -5.66
CA PRO A 55 16.13 -17.12 -4.95
C PRO A 55 16.95 -18.28 -4.37
N VAL A 56 18.16 -18.53 -4.90
CA VAL A 56 19.02 -19.65 -4.51
C VAL A 56 20.09 -19.23 -3.51
N SER A 57 20.79 -18.12 -3.78
CA SER A 57 21.92 -17.65 -2.95
C SER A 57 21.48 -16.65 -1.87
N GLY A 58 20.30 -16.04 -2.03
CA GLY A 58 19.83 -14.99 -1.14
C GLY A 58 20.67 -13.70 -1.19
N ALA A 59 21.59 -13.58 -2.15
CA ALA A 59 22.40 -12.40 -2.39
C ALA A 59 21.60 -11.32 -3.14
N GLU A 60 22.00 -10.06 -2.97
CA GLU A 60 21.48 -8.95 -3.77
C GLU A 60 22.09 -9.01 -5.18
N THR A 61 21.23 -9.10 -6.19
CA THR A 61 21.63 -9.00 -7.60
C THR A 61 21.88 -7.52 -7.95
N ASN A 62 22.64 -7.26 -9.02
CA ASN A 62 22.84 -5.91 -9.57
C ASN A 62 21.55 -5.32 -10.20
N LYS A 63 20.54 -6.16 -10.47
CA LYS A 63 19.27 -5.77 -11.09
C LYS A 63 18.31 -5.21 -10.04
N ASN A 64 17.67 -4.09 -10.36
CA ASN A 64 16.56 -3.56 -9.57
C ASN A 64 15.29 -4.39 -9.82
N VAL A 65 14.47 -4.56 -8.79
CA VAL A 65 13.15 -5.21 -8.90
C VAL A 65 12.24 -4.32 -9.72
N SER A 66 11.49 -4.86 -10.68
CA SER A 66 10.44 -4.08 -11.37
C SER A 66 9.28 -3.80 -10.42
N SER A 67 8.60 -2.65 -10.55
CA SER A 67 7.39 -2.34 -9.78
C SER A 67 6.36 -3.47 -9.87
N LYS A 68 6.24 -4.11 -11.03
CA LYS A 68 5.34 -5.24 -11.27
C LYS A 68 5.69 -6.44 -10.39
N ASP A 69 6.97 -6.82 -10.33
CA ASP A 69 7.42 -7.98 -9.57
C ASP A 69 7.29 -7.73 -8.06
N TYR A 70 7.57 -6.50 -7.61
CA TYR A 70 7.37 -6.09 -6.22
C TYR A 70 5.90 -6.24 -5.79
N TYR A 71 4.96 -5.72 -6.58
CA TYR A 71 3.55 -5.81 -6.25
C TYR A 71 2.99 -7.22 -6.40
N ALA A 72 3.40 -7.95 -7.44
CA ALA A 72 3.02 -9.35 -7.61
C ALA A 72 3.45 -10.19 -6.41
N TYR A 73 4.68 -9.98 -5.90
CA TYR A 73 5.18 -10.68 -4.71
C TYR A 73 4.35 -10.36 -3.46
N ARG A 74 3.98 -9.09 -3.25
CA ARG A 74 3.20 -8.67 -2.07
C ARG A 74 1.74 -9.09 -2.10
N LEU A 75 1.13 -9.15 -3.28
CA LEU A 75 -0.25 -9.58 -3.47
C LEU A 75 -0.38 -11.11 -3.52
N MET A 76 0.71 -11.83 -3.83
CA MET A 76 0.70 -13.28 -3.89
C MET A 76 0.34 -13.89 -2.53
N ILE A 77 -0.76 -14.64 -2.54
CA ILE A 77 -1.24 -15.40 -1.39
C ILE A 77 -0.31 -16.57 -1.15
N ARG A 78 0.35 -16.62 0.01
CA ARG A 78 1.18 -17.75 0.43
C ARG A 78 0.80 -18.18 1.84
N ARG A 79 0.69 -19.49 2.07
CA ARG A 79 0.42 -20.05 3.40
C ARG A 79 1.61 -19.72 4.31
N GLY A 80 1.37 -18.96 5.39
CA GLY A 80 2.38 -18.59 6.40
C GLY A 80 2.89 -17.15 6.35
N LEU A 81 2.57 -16.37 5.30
CA LEU A 81 2.83 -14.92 5.30
C LEU A 81 1.50 -14.18 5.49
N THR A 82 1.34 -13.48 6.61
CA THR A 82 0.24 -12.51 6.78
C THR A 82 0.50 -11.36 5.84
N THR A 83 -0.04 -11.42 4.61
CA THR A 83 -0.02 -10.25 3.73
C THR A 83 -1.00 -9.24 4.31
N SER A 84 -0.59 -7.97 4.34
CA SER A 84 -1.42 -6.87 4.87
C SER A 84 -2.81 -6.82 4.23
N PHE A 85 -2.95 -7.36 3.01
CA PHE A 85 -4.21 -7.46 2.29
C PHE A 85 -5.26 -8.34 3.00
N TYR A 86 -4.84 -9.47 3.59
CA TYR A 86 -5.75 -10.29 4.41
C TYR A 86 -6.20 -9.55 5.66
N ASP A 87 -5.29 -8.79 6.28
CA ASP A 87 -5.63 -8.00 7.45
C ASP A 87 -6.64 -6.89 7.09
N VAL A 88 -6.51 -6.24 5.93
CA VAL A 88 -7.50 -5.26 5.44
C VAL A 88 -8.86 -5.93 5.24
N VAL A 89 -8.89 -7.03 4.49
CA VAL A 89 -10.16 -7.71 4.14
C VAL A 89 -10.84 -8.24 5.39
N SER A 90 -10.09 -8.85 6.31
CA SER A 90 -10.64 -9.34 7.59
C SER A 90 -11.12 -8.19 8.49
N PHE A 91 -10.39 -7.09 8.56
CA PHE A 91 -10.80 -5.89 9.31
C PHE A 91 -12.08 -5.27 8.74
N VAL A 92 -12.14 -5.05 7.42
CA VAL A 92 -13.32 -4.48 6.75
C VAL A 92 -14.54 -5.39 6.94
N ASN A 93 -14.38 -6.70 6.75
CA ASN A 93 -15.48 -7.65 6.94
C ASN A 93 -15.97 -7.70 8.39
N ASN A 94 -15.07 -7.67 9.38
CA ASN A 94 -15.43 -7.63 10.79
C ASN A 94 -16.14 -6.31 11.15
N SER A 95 -15.63 -5.17 10.66
CA SER A 95 -16.23 -3.86 10.93
C SER A 95 -17.64 -3.76 10.35
N TRP A 96 -17.83 -4.19 9.10
CA TRP A 96 -19.15 -4.22 8.44
C TRP A 96 -20.14 -5.15 9.15
N SER A 97 -19.67 -6.33 9.58
CA SER A 97 -20.47 -7.30 10.35
C SER A 97 -20.87 -6.79 11.74
N THR A 98 -20.10 -5.87 12.30
CA THR A 98 -20.38 -5.24 13.60
C THR A 98 -21.37 -4.08 13.44
N CYS A 99 -21.19 -3.23 12.41
CA CYS A 99 -22.13 -2.16 12.10
C CYS A 99 -23.53 -2.68 11.74
N THR A 100 -23.63 -3.75 10.93
CA THR A 100 -24.92 -4.37 10.58
C THR A 100 -25.62 -4.98 11.80
N ARG A 101 -24.87 -5.58 12.73
CA ARG A 101 -25.42 -6.06 14.02
C ARG A 101 -25.92 -4.91 14.88
N ARG A 102 -25.20 -3.78 14.91
CA ARG A 102 -25.55 -2.62 15.72
C ARG A 102 -26.76 -1.85 15.17
N LEU A 103 -26.90 -1.75 13.85
CA LEU A 103 -28.08 -1.19 13.21
C LEU A 103 -29.31 -2.06 13.46
N ARG A 104 -29.22 -3.38 13.24
CA ARG A 104 -30.32 -4.31 13.54
C ARG A 104 -30.72 -4.28 15.02
N ALA A 105 -29.80 -4.07 15.96
CA ALA A 105 -30.13 -4.01 17.37
C ALA A 105 -30.96 -2.77 17.75
N ASN A 106 -30.79 -1.64 17.05
CA ASN A 106 -31.57 -0.43 17.28
C ASN A 106 -32.97 -0.48 16.65
N ASP A 107 -33.21 -1.38 15.69
CA ASP A 107 -34.51 -1.54 15.03
C ASP A 107 -35.53 -2.35 15.86
N TYR A 108 -35.13 -2.94 16.99
CA TYR A 108 -36.00 -3.70 17.89
C TYR A 108 -36.44 -2.94 19.16
N ASP A 109 -36.02 -1.69 19.33
CA ASP A 109 -36.37 -0.83 20.48
C ASP A 109 -37.49 0.18 20.16
N THR A 110 -38.51 -0.24 19.38
CA THR A 110 -39.79 0.49 19.21
C THR A 110 -40.95 -0.43 19.53
#